data_AF-A0AA39F0Z5-F1
#
_entry.id   AF-A0AA39F0Z5-F1
#
_cell.length_a   1.000
_cell.length_b   1.000
_cell.length_c   1.000
_cell.angle_alpha   90.00
_cell.angle_beta   90.00
_cell.angle_gamma   90.00
#
_symmetry.space_group_name_H-M   'P 1'
#
loop_
_entity.id
_entity.type
_entity.pdbx_description
1 polymer ?
#
loop_
_entity_poly.entity_id
_entity_poly.type
_entity_poly.pdbx_seq_one_letter_code
_entity_poly.pdbx_strand_id
1 'polypeptide(L)'
;MAAQPPAQKMRELRLPLSRVKTIMKSSPHVESIGQDGLFVVTKATEMFIHYLTEEAHKQSRKASSLEYKNLAEVVQTNETLEFLKEIMPRKITVRQFKELMAEKEAAARSSSSDSSDSDSDSQSDTDSASDSNSRQQNDDSDSDQEPDVKINGKSESGKSDSSEKSDSDNEN
;
A
#
# COMPACT_ATOMS: atom_id res chain seq x y z
N MET A 1 9.55 52.62 28.94
CA MET A 1 8.87 51.81 27.90
C MET A 1 9.49 50.42 27.94
N ALA A 2 8.76 49.43 28.46
CA ALA A 2 9.26 48.05 28.52
C ALA A 2 9.23 47.45 27.10
N ALA A 3 10.39 47.02 26.61
CA ALA A 3 10.52 46.31 25.35
C ALA A 3 9.81 44.95 25.48
N GLN A 4 8.82 44.71 24.62
CA GLN A 4 8.23 43.39 24.47
C GLN A 4 9.32 42.40 24.01
N PRO A 5 9.39 41.19 24.57
CA PRO A 5 10.30 40.17 24.06
C PRO A 5 9.91 39.83 22.61
N PRO A 6 10.88 39.51 21.73
CA PRO A 6 10.59 39.18 20.34
C PRO A 6 9.62 38.00 20.32
N ALA A 7 8.54 38.14 19.54
CA ALA A 7 7.56 37.09 19.30
C ALA A 7 8.32 35.80 18.99
N GLN A 8 8.23 34.84 19.91
CA GLN A 8 8.88 33.55 19.81
C GLN A 8 8.61 33.02 18.41
N LYS A 9 9.67 32.87 17.59
CA LYS A 9 9.65 32.29 16.24
C LYS A 9 8.62 31.17 16.26
N MET A 10 7.42 31.39 15.70
CA MET A 10 6.32 30.42 15.78
C MET A 10 6.92 29.10 15.34
N ARG A 11 6.99 28.15 16.28
CA ARG A 11 7.86 26.97 16.21
C ARG A 11 7.65 26.34 14.84
N GLU A 12 8.70 26.40 14.02
CA GLU A 12 8.64 26.15 12.59
C GLU A 12 8.08 24.75 12.34
N LEU A 13 6.87 24.69 11.78
CA LEU A 13 6.24 23.44 11.36
C LEU A 13 6.88 23.01 10.05
N ARG A 14 7.23 21.73 9.94
CA ARG A 14 7.76 21.12 8.72
C ARG A 14 6.64 20.69 7.77
N LEU A 15 5.46 20.41 8.32
CA LEU A 15 4.30 20.05 7.51
C LEU A 15 3.52 21.31 7.07
N PRO A 16 3.09 21.38 5.80
CA PRO A 16 2.33 22.52 5.30
C PRO A 16 0.92 22.54 5.90
N LEU A 17 0.60 23.61 6.64
CA LEU A 17 -0.69 23.83 7.31
C LEU A 17 -1.89 23.68 6.36
N SER A 18 -1.76 24.14 5.12
CA SER A 18 -2.81 24.04 4.11
C SER A 18 -3.21 22.59 3.82
N ARG A 19 -2.22 21.69 3.70
CA ARG A 19 -2.47 20.27 3.42
C ARG A 19 -3.12 19.57 4.61
N VAL A 20 -2.64 19.85 5.82
CA VAL A 20 -3.23 19.32 7.06
C VAL A 20 -4.67 19.78 7.20
N LYS A 21 -4.94 21.07 6.95
CA LYS A 21 -6.31 21.62 6.98
C LYS A 21 -7.23 20.92 5.98
N THR A 22 -6.77 20.68 4.75
CA THR A 22 -7.57 19.96 3.73
C THR A 22 -7.90 18.55 4.18
N ILE A 23 -6.96 17.82 4.79
CA ILE A 23 -7.18 16.47 5.31
C ILE A 23 -8.18 16.52 6.48
N MET A 24 -8.03 17.46 7.41
CA MET A 24 -8.99 17.59 8.53
C MET A 24 -10.41 17.89 8.05
N LYS A 25 -10.57 18.67 6.97
CA LYS A 25 -11.88 19.01 6.36
C LYS A 25 -12.46 17.90 5.47
N SER A 26 -11.74 16.83 5.18
CA SER A 26 -12.31 15.72 4.39
C SER A 26 -13.28 14.86 5.20
N SER A 27 -13.28 15.00 6.53
CA SER A 27 -14.23 14.32 7.40
C SER A 27 -15.62 14.98 7.32
N PRO A 28 -16.71 14.20 7.19
CA PRO A 28 -18.06 14.71 6.93
C PRO A 28 -18.68 15.57 8.05
N HIS A 29 -18.00 15.70 9.20
CA HIS A 29 -18.49 16.41 10.39
C HIS A 29 -17.61 17.60 10.80
N VAL A 30 -16.71 18.07 9.93
CA VAL A 30 -15.77 19.18 10.24
C VAL A 30 -16.06 20.39 9.35
N GLU A 31 -16.83 21.35 9.88
CA GLU A 31 -17.19 22.57 9.14
C GLU A 31 -16.07 23.62 9.17
N SER A 32 -15.55 23.92 10.36
CA SER A 32 -14.52 24.93 10.60
C SER A 32 -13.46 24.44 11.60
N ILE A 33 -12.24 24.94 11.44
CA ILE A 33 -11.07 24.54 12.24
C ILE A 33 -10.36 25.82 12.69
N GLY A 34 -10.18 25.98 14.00
CA GLY A 34 -9.42 27.11 14.58
C GLY A 34 -7.92 27.00 14.30
N GLN A 35 -7.23 28.15 14.24
CA GLN A 35 -5.79 28.19 13.93
C GLN A 35 -4.94 27.45 14.97
N ASP A 36 -5.26 27.59 16.26
CA ASP A 36 -4.53 26.90 17.34
C ASP A 36 -4.69 25.39 17.26
N GLY A 37 -5.91 24.91 16.99
CA GLY A 37 -6.18 23.48 16.79
C GLY A 37 -5.44 22.92 15.58
N LEU A 38 -5.44 23.66 14.47
CA LEU A 38 -4.69 23.29 13.27
C LEU A 38 -3.18 23.21 13.55
N PHE A 39 -2.62 24.16 14.31
CA PHE A 39 -1.22 24.16 14.70
C PHE A 39 -0.87 22.94 15.57
N VAL A 40 -1.68 22.67 16.61
CA VAL A 40 -1.47 21.53 17.53
C VAL A 40 -1.54 20.20 16.79
N VAL A 41 -2.56 20.00 15.93
CA VAL A 41 -2.70 18.77 15.14
C VAL A 41 -1.52 18.59 14.18
N THR A 42 -1.07 19.67 13.55
CA THR A 42 0.10 19.62 12.66
C THR A 42 1.34 19.18 13.43
N LYS A 43 1.57 19.74 14.63
CA LYS A 43 2.71 19.36 15.47
C LYS A 43 2.60 17.92 15.99
N ALA A 44 1.40 17.50 16.39
CA ALA A 44 1.14 16.13 16.82
C ALA A 44 1.40 15.13 15.69
N THR A 45 1.07 15.48 14.44
CA THR A 45 1.31 14.63 13.27
C THR A 45 2.81 14.46 13.00
N GLU A 46 3.62 15.52 13.16
CA GLU A 46 5.09 15.40 13.09
C GLU A 46 5.63 14.43 14.15
N MET A 47 5.18 14.60 15.40
CA MET A 47 5.59 13.71 16.49
C MET A 47 5.13 12.27 16.26
N PHE A 48 3.94 12.08 15.70
CA PHE A 48 3.42 10.77 15.34
C PHE A 48 4.28 10.07 14.28
N ILE A 49 4.69 10.78 13.22
CA ILE A 49 5.57 10.21 12.19
C ILE A 49 6.91 9.80 12.80
N HIS A 50 7.49 10.63 13.67
CA HIS A 50 8.74 10.31 14.38
C HIS A 50 8.57 9.06 15.24
N TYR A 51 7.52 9.03 16.07
CA TYR A 51 7.20 7.89 16.92
C TYR A 51 7.05 6.59 16.12
N LEU A 52 6.22 6.60 15.08
CA LEU A 52 5.98 5.41 14.26
C LEU A 52 7.27 4.91 13.59
N THR A 53 8.11 5.83 13.13
CA THR A 53 9.39 5.50 12.49
C THR A 53 10.38 4.91 13.49
N GLU A 54 10.49 5.49 14.69
CA GLU A 54 11.35 4.98 15.76
C GLU A 54 10.92 3.59 16.24
N GLU A 55 9.63 3.39 16.48
CA GLU A 55 9.11 2.08 16.91
C GLU A 55 9.33 1.01 15.84
N ALA A 56 9.06 1.33 14.57
CA ALA A 56 9.31 0.41 13.46
C ALA A 56 10.81 0.15 13.24
N HIS A 57 11.69 1.12 13.55
CA HIS A 57 13.13 0.94 13.46
C HIS A 57 13.66 0.03 14.58
N LYS A 58 13.15 0.15 15.80
CA LYS A 58 13.47 -0.76 16.93
C LYS A 58 13.10 -2.21 16.62
N GLN A 59 12.03 -2.43 15.85
CA GLN A 59 11.63 -3.76 15.41
C GLN A 59 12.51 -4.30 14.26
N SER A 60 13.31 -3.46 13.61
CA SER A 60 14.19 -3.87 12.53
C SER A 60 15.37 -4.68 13.04
N ARG A 61 15.58 -5.86 12.43
CA ARG A 61 16.78 -6.67 12.68
C ARG A 61 18.04 -6.08 12.05
N LYS A 62 17.88 -5.18 11.07
CA LYS A 62 18.99 -4.50 10.38
C LYS A 62 19.05 -3.06 10.86
N ALA A 63 20.15 -2.68 11.50
CA ALA A 63 20.30 -1.37 12.14
C ALA A 63 20.14 -0.16 11.19
N SER A 64 20.29 -0.35 9.88
CA SER A 64 20.29 0.75 8.89
C SER A 64 19.06 0.80 7.96
N SER A 65 18.12 -0.14 8.07
CA SER A 65 17.00 -0.24 7.11
C SER A 65 15.66 -0.39 7.80
N LEU A 66 14.69 0.38 7.33
CA LEU A 66 13.28 0.29 7.71
C LEU A 66 12.52 -0.44 6.61
N GLU A 67 11.99 -1.63 6.90
CA GLU A 67 11.22 -2.42 5.93
C GLU A 67 9.71 -2.37 6.28
N TYR A 68 8.84 -2.51 5.27
CA TYR A 68 7.38 -2.52 5.48
C TYR A 68 6.94 -3.54 6.54
N LYS A 69 7.58 -4.72 6.56
CA LYS A 69 7.28 -5.76 7.55
C LYS A 69 7.42 -5.26 8.99
N ASN A 70 8.37 -4.37 9.24
CA ASN A 70 8.60 -3.83 10.59
C ASN A 70 7.46 -2.89 10.99
N LEU A 71 7.00 -2.01 10.08
CA LEU A 71 5.85 -1.16 10.37
C LEU A 71 4.57 -1.98 10.56
N ALA A 72 4.33 -2.95 9.68
CA ALA A 72 3.15 -3.81 9.77
C ALA A 72 3.16 -4.64 11.07
N GLU A 73 4.33 -5.06 11.55
CA GLU A 73 4.43 -5.74 12.86
C GLU A 73 4.03 -4.80 13.99
N VAL A 74 4.64 -3.61 14.06
CA VAL A 74 4.40 -2.62 15.13
C VAL A 74 2.94 -2.17 15.18
N VAL A 75 2.32 -1.91 14.02
CA VAL A 75 0.90 -1.53 13.94
C VAL A 75 -0.02 -2.65 14.45
N GLN A 76 0.34 -3.91 14.19
CA GLN A 76 -0.52 -5.04 14.54
C GLN A 76 -0.33 -5.51 15.98
N THR A 77 0.77 -5.16 16.64
CA THR A 77 1.04 -5.52 18.04
C THR A 77 0.70 -4.39 19.02
N ASN A 78 0.76 -3.12 18.60
CA ASN A 78 0.52 -1.98 19.47
C ASN A 78 -0.95 -1.50 19.42
N GLU A 79 -1.61 -1.53 20.58
CA GLU A 79 -3.01 -1.09 20.74
C GLU A 79 -3.22 0.38 20.39
N THR A 80 -2.26 1.26 20.70
CA THR A 80 -2.37 2.70 20.39
C THR A 80 -2.35 3.00 18.89
N LEU A 81 -1.90 2.04 18.07
CA LEU A 81 -1.85 2.12 16.61
C LEU A 81 -3.00 1.34 15.95
N GLU A 82 -4.01 0.92 16.71
CA GLU A 82 -5.11 0.10 16.21
C GLU A 82 -5.84 0.72 15.00
N PHE A 83 -5.98 2.04 14.98
CA PHE A 83 -6.58 2.76 13.86
C PHE A 83 -5.89 2.56 12.51
N LEU A 84 -4.66 2.02 12.48
CA LEU A 84 -3.90 1.70 11.28
C LEU A 84 -3.99 0.23 10.85
N LYS A 85 -4.58 -0.68 11.63
CA LYS A 85 -4.55 -2.12 11.35
C LYS A 85 -5.14 -2.48 9.98
N GLU A 86 -6.23 -1.83 9.61
CA GLU A 86 -6.91 -2.05 8.32
C GLU A 86 -6.15 -1.42 7.14
N ILE A 87 -5.40 -0.36 7.40
CA ILE A 87 -4.60 0.35 6.38
C ILE A 87 -3.28 -0.38 6.11
N MET A 88 -2.74 -1.07 7.12
CA MET A 88 -1.40 -1.68 7.11
C MET A 88 -1.47 -3.19 7.44
N PRO A 89 -1.98 -4.04 6.54
CA PRO A 89 -2.05 -5.47 6.76
C PRO A 89 -0.67 -6.15 6.70
N ARG A 90 -0.51 -7.28 7.40
CA ARG A 90 0.67 -8.15 7.29
C ARG A 90 0.69 -8.82 5.92
N LYS A 91 1.80 -8.70 5.21
CA LYS A 91 1.99 -9.41 3.93
C LYS A 91 2.25 -10.89 4.18
N ILE A 92 1.47 -11.74 3.52
CA ILE A 92 1.70 -13.18 3.42
C ILE A 92 1.98 -13.54 1.96
N THR A 93 2.84 -14.53 1.75
CA THR A 93 3.10 -15.05 0.40
C THR A 93 1.96 -15.96 -0.04
N VAL A 94 1.74 -16.11 -1.36
CA VAL A 94 0.72 -17.02 -1.91
C VAL A 94 0.92 -18.45 -1.40
N ARG A 95 2.17 -18.88 -1.26
CA ARG A 95 2.50 -20.18 -0.68
C ARG A 95 2.00 -20.31 0.76
N GLN A 96 2.32 -19.34 1.62
CA GLN A 96 1.84 -19.33 3.01
C GLN A 96 0.31 -19.28 3.10
N PHE A 97 -0.34 -18.54 2.19
CA PHE A 97 -1.79 -18.50 2.13
C PHE A 97 -2.38 -19.88 1.78
N LYS A 98 -1.83 -20.58 0.78
CA LYS A 98 -2.26 -21.94 0.43
C LYS A 98 -2.09 -22.92 1.60
N GLU A 99 -0.96 -22.84 2.30
CA GLU A 99 -0.69 -23.65 3.49
C GLU A 99 -1.69 -23.35 4.62
N LEU A 100 -1.95 -22.08 4.92
CA LEU A 100 -2.95 -21.66 5.93
C LEU A 100 -4.37 -22.12 5.58
N MET A 101 -4.76 -22.09 4.30
CA MET A 101 -6.09 -22.55 3.87
C MET A 101 -6.22 -24.07 3.99
N ALA A 102 -5.18 -24.83 3.61
CA ALA A 102 -5.17 -26.28 3.76
C ALA A 102 -5.22 -26.71 5.24
N GLU A 103 -4.48 -26.03 6.12
CA GLU A 103 -4.51 -26.29 7.56
C GLU A 103 -5.88 -25.96 8.17
N LYS A 104 -6.49 -24.84 7.76
CA LYS A 104 -7.85 -24.47 8.19
C LYS A 104 -8.90 -25.48 7.72
N GLU A 105 -8.80 -25.99 6.49
CA GLU A 105 -9.68 -27.05 5.97
C GLU A 105 -9.50 -28.37 6.74
N ALA A 106 -8.26 -28.74 7.06
CA ALA A 106 -7.98 -29.92 7.86
C ALA A 106 -8.54 -29.80 9.29
N ALA A 107 -8.39 -28.62 9.91
CA ALA A 107 -8.96 -28.32 11.23
C ALA A 107 -10.50 -28.30 11.23
N ALA A 108 -11.12 -27.84 10.13
CA ALA A 108 -12.57 -27.89 9.98
C ALA A 108 -13.08 -29.34 9.90
N ARG A 109 -12.40 -30.22 9.14
CA ARG A 109 -12.74 -31.65 9.03
C ARG A 109 -12.55 -32.41 10.35
N SER A 110 -11.62 -32.00 11.21
CA SER A 110 -11.45 -32.61 12.53
C SER A 110 -12.50 -32.11 13.56
N SER A 111 -13.09 -30.94 13.33
CA SER A 111 -14.17 -30.40 14.19
C SER A 111 -15.58 -30.90 13.85
N SER A 112 -15.76 -31.53 12.68
CA SER A 112 -17.05 -32.10 12.23
C SER A 112 -17.15 -33.61 12.38
N SER A 113 -16.31 -34.25 13.20
CA SER A 113 -16.28 -35.72 13.35
C SER A 113 -17.10 -36.25 14.54
N ASP A 114 -18.06 -35.49 15.07
CA ASP A 114 -19.12 -36.03 15.94
C ASP A 114 -20.45 -36.12 15.17
N SER A 115 -20.44 -36.93 14.12
CA SER A 115 -21.59 -37.74 13.71
C SER A 115 -21.07 -38.86 12.83
N SER A 116 -20.71 -39.98 13.45
CA SER A 116 -20.55 -41.24 12.75
C SER A 116 -21.91 -41.68 12.23
N ASP A 117 -22.10 -41.68 10.92
CA ASP A 117 -22.96 -42.68 10.29
C ASP A 117 -22.25 -43.17 9.02
N SER A 118 -21.97 -44.47 9.06
CA SER A 118 -21.25 -45.26 8.08
C SER A 118 -22.27 -45.82 7.11
N ASP A 119 -22.14 -45.59 5.80
CA ASP A 119 -22.76 -46.46 4.79
C ASP A 119 -21.96 -46.50 3.48
N SER A 120 -21.23 -47.61 3.37
CA SER A 120 -21.03 -48.54 2.25
C SER A 120 -20.80 -48.10 0.79
N ASP A 121 -19.87 -48.84 0.19
CA ASP A 121 -19.38 -48.87 -1.20
C ASP A 121 -20.44 -48.91 -2.32
N SER A 122 -20.07 -48.36 -3.49
CA SER A 122 -20.28 -49.05 -4.77
C SER A 122 -19.34 -48.51 -5.86
N GLN A 123 -18.48 -49.40 -6.33
CA GLN A 123 -17.79 -49.26 -7.61
C GLN A 123 -18.82 -49.47 -8.74
N SER A 124 -18.76 -48.64 -9.78
CA SER A 124 -19.39 -48.96 -11.06
C SER A 124 -18.41 -48.64 -12.17
N ASP A 125 -17.75 -49.68 -12.65
CA ASP A 125 -17.17 -49.73 -13.97
C ASP A 125 -18.31 -49.66 -15.00
N THR A 126 -18.24 -48.73 -15.95
CA THR A 126 -19.00 -48.82 -17.20
C THR A 126 -18.08 -48.53 -18.37
N ASP A 127 -17.55 -49.59 -18.95
CA ASP A 127 -17.00 -49.60 -20.31
C ASP A 127 -18.15 -49.48 -21.32
N SER A 128 -18.02 -48.58 -22.29
CA SER A 128 -18.62 -48.76 -23.62
C SER A 128 -17.88 -47.91 -24.65
N ALA A 129 -17.24 -48.62 -25.57
CA ALA A 129 -16.54 -48.10 -26.73
C ALA A 129 -17.45 -47.97 -27.96
N SER A 130 -17.02 -47.10 -28.88
CA SER A 130 -17.38 -46.97 -30.32
C SER A 130 -18.77 -46.36 -30.63
N ASP A 131 -18.98 -45.56 -31.68
CA ASP A 131 -18.22 -45.39 -32.91
C ASP A 131 -18.58 -44.04 -33.62
N SER A 132 -17.59 -43.51 -34.35
CA SER A 132 -17.57 -42.60 -35.51
C SER A 132 -18.86 -41.95 -36.04
N ASN A 133 -18.81 -40.63 -36.37
CA ASN A 133 -18.49 -40.19 -37.75
C ASN A 133 -18.35 -38.66 -37.88
N SER A 134 -17.13 -38.21 -38.18
CA SER A 134 -16.72 -37.31 -39.27
C SER A 134 -17.32 -35.90 -39.49
N ARG A 135 -16.38 -35.01 -39.90
CA ARG A 135 -16.50 -33.79 -40.75
C ARG A 135 -16.82 -32.49 -39.97
N GLN A 136 -16.12 -31.38 -40.17
CA GLN A 136 -14.97 -31.03 -41.01
C GLN A 136 -14.37 -29.73 -40.46
N GLN A 137 -13.05 -29.62 -40.62
CA GLN A 137 -12.22 -28.41 -40.67
C GLN A 137 -12.97 -27.08 -40.70
N ASN A 138 -12.55 -26.14 -39.84
CA ASN A 138 -11.90 -24.94 -40.34
C ASN A 138 -10.86 -24.45 -39.33
N ASP A 139 -9.73 -24.15 -39.92
CA ASP A 139 -8.48 -23.71 -39.35
C ASP A 139 -8.52 -22.19 -39.09
N ASP A 140 -7.49 -21.74 -38.39
CA ASP A 140 -6.87 -20.42 -38.48
C ASP A 140 -7.40 -19.23 -37.64
N SER A 141 -6.45 -18.81 -36.79
CA SER A 141 -5.96 -17.44 -36.62
C SER A 141 -6.46 -16.61 -35.43
N ASP A 142 -5.69 -16.75 -34.35
CA ASP A 142 -4.84 -15.69 -33.78
C ASP A 142 -5.23 -14.23 -34.10
N SER A 143 -5.61 -13.48 -33.06
CA SER A 143 -5.55 -12.00 -33.03
C SER A 143 -5.70 -11.52 -31.58
N ASP A 144 -4.58 -11.44 -30.88
CA ASP A 144 -4.38 -10.43 -29.84
C ASP A 144 -4.61 -9.03 -30.44
N GLN A 145 -5.46 -8.21 -29.82
CA GLN A 145 -5.45 -6.77 -30.06
C GLN A 145 -5.88 -5.98 -28.81
N GLU A 146 -4.87 -5.38 -28.19
CA GLU A 146 -4.99 -4.21 -27.32
C GLU A 146 -5.68 -3.03 -28.05
N PRO A 147 -6.40 -2.14 -27.35
CA PRO A 147 -6.81 -0.88 -27.93
C PRO A 147 -5.64 0.14 -27.92
N ASP A 148 -5.05 0.33 -29.09
CA ASP A 148 -4.07 1.38 -29.41
C ASP A 148 -4.77 2.76 -29.46
N VAL A 149 -4.47 3.62 -28.49
CA VAL A 149 -4.89 5.03 -28.49
C VAL A 149 -3.91 5.84 -29.36
N LYS A 150 -4.34 6.19 -30.58
CA LYS A 150 -3.67 7.19 -31.43
C LYS A 150 -4.55 8.42 -31.62
N ILE A 151 -4.20 9.52 -30.96
CA ILE A 151 -4.41 10.87 -31.52
C ILE A 151 -3.06 11.59 -31.57
N ASN A 152 -2.50 11.51 -32.77
CA ASN A 152 -1.81 12.53 -33.54
C ASN A 152 -1.13 13.69 -32.79
N GLY A 153 0.18 13.77 -32.97
CA GLY A 153 0.98 14.93 -32.62
C GLY A 153 0.75 16.11 -33.56
N LYS A 154 1.03 17.30 -33.03
CA LYS A 154 1.55 18.41 -33.81
C LYS A 154 2.85 18.87 -33.16
N SER A 155 3.93 18.54 -33.84
CA SER A 155 5.27 19.10 -33.73
C SER A 155 5.26 20.63 -33.82
N GLU A 156 6.02 21.30 -32.96
CA GLU A 156 6.84 22.44 -33.36
C GLU A 156 8.13 22.48 -32.54
N SER A 157 9.21 22.62 -33.30
CA SER A 157 10.63 22.55 -32.94
C SER A 157 11.15 23.89 -32.44
N GLY A 158 12.06 23.86 -31.46
CA GLY A 158 12.95 24.96 -31.12
C GLY A 158 14.24 24.42 -30.50
N LYS A 159 15.31 24.42 -31.29
CA LYS A 159 16.65 23.88 -31.01
C LYS A 159 17.64 25.04 -30.90
N SER A 160 18.44 25.06 -29.83
CA SER A 160 19.82 25.59 -29.73
C SER A 160 20.23 25.53 -28.26
N ASP A 161 21.05 24.60 -27.79
CA ASP A 161 22.50 24.48 -27.99
C ASP A 161 23.27 25.70 -27.45
N SER A 162 24.02 25.50 -26.37
CA SER A 162 25.50 25.53 -26.38
C SER A 162 26.05 25.78 -24.98
N SER A 163 26.93 24.87 -24.58
CA SER A 163 27.94 24.98 -23.53
C SER A 163 28.76 26.26 -23.60
N GLU A 164 29.17 26.80 -22.45
CA GLU A 164 30.50 27.39 -22.30
C GLU A 164 30.94 27.42 -20.83
N LYS A 165 32.13 26.83 -20.60
CA LYS A 165 32.95 26.99 -19.41
C LYS A 165 33.64 28.35 -19.49
N SER A 166 33.84 29.00 -18.36
CA SER A 166 34.97 29.92 -18.17
C SER A 166 35.37 29.96 -16.70
N ASP A 167 36.61 29.55 -16.45
CA ASP A 167 37.43 29.87 -15.28
C ASP A 167 37.58 31.40 -15.12
N SER A 168 37.80 31.87 -13.88
CA SER A 168 38.95 32.71 -13.47
C SER A 168 38.65 33.48 -12.17
N ASP A 169 39.68 33.54 -11.34
CA ASP A 169 39.85 34.23 -10.05
C ASP A 169 39.44 35.72 -10.03
N ASN A 170 39.10 36.27 -8.84
CA ASN A 170 39.81 37.42 -8.26
C ASN A 170 39.36 37.76 -6.81
N GLU A 171 40.32 38.30 -6.05
CA GLU A 171 40.39 38.68 -4.63
C GLU A 171 39.35 39.70 -4.13
N ASN A 172 38.96 39.59 -2.84
CA ASN A 172 39.34 40.51 -1.74
C ASN A 172 38.64 40.16 -0.43
#